data_AF-A0A0V8HLW5-F1
#
_entry.id   AF-A0A0V8HLW5-F1
#
_cell.length_a   1.000
_cell.length_b   1.000
_cell.length_c   1.000
_cell.angle_alpha   90.00
_cell.angle_beta   90.00
_cell.angle_gamma   90.00
#
_symmetry.space_group_name_H-M   'P 1'
#
loop_
_entity.id
_entity.type
_entity.pdbx_description
1 polymer ?
#
loop_
_entity_poly.entity_id
_entity_poly.type
_entity_poly.pdbx_seq_one_letter_code
_entity_poly.pdbx_strand_id
1 'polypeptide(L)' 'MSLGGLSFISISLFILCFSFTLNFIESLHEGDKRVAVQSKIVAIVCLGLSLFILLFILVNF' A
#
# COMPACT_ATOMS: atom_id res chain seq x y z
N MET A 1 -10.51 13.92 -13.84
CA MET A 1 -10.95 12.77 -13.03
C MET A 1 -11.86 13.28 -11.92
N SER A 2 -13.03 12.67 -11.72
CA SER A 2 -13.99 13.12 -10.69
C SER A 2 -13.37 12.99 -9.29
N LEU A 3 -13.52 14.04 -8.47
CA LEU A 3 -12.98 14.16 -7.10
C LEU A 3 -13.34 12.95 -6.22
N GLY A 4 -14.48 12.32 -6.48
CA GLY A 4 -14.94 11.12 -5.76
C GLY A 4 -14.05 9.88 -5.97
N GLY A 5 -13.49 9.68 -7.17
CA GLY A 5 -12.61 8.53 -7.43
C GLY A 5 -11.27 8.64 -6.71
N LEU A 6 -10.75 9.86 -6.60
CA LEU A 6 -9.51 10.17 -5.88
C LEU A 6 -9.62 9.89 -4.37
N SER A 7 -10.74 10.26 -3.74
CA SER A 7 -10.97 9.98 -2.32
C SER A 7 -11.04 8.48 -2.02
N PHE A 8 -11.70 7.71 -2.87
CA PHE A 8 -11.77 6.25 -2.71
C PHE A 8 -10.38 5.61 -2.80
N ILE A 9 -9.58 6.03 -3.77
CA ILE A 9 -8.21 5.53 -3.96
C ILE A 9 -7.34 5.83 -2.73
N SER A 10 -7.39 7.06 -2.20
CA SER A 10 -6.63 7.45 -1.02
C SER A 10 -7.02 6.66 0.23
N ILE A 11 -8.31 6.40 0.44
CA ILE A 11 -8.79 5.61 1.59
C ILE A 11 -8.33 4.15 1.46
N SER A 12 -8.46 3.55 0.27
CA SER A 12 -7.97 2.19 0.02
C SER A 12 -6.45 2.07 0.22
N LEU A 13 -5.68 3.06 -0.23
CA LEU A 13 -4.24 3.14 0.00
C LEU A 13 -3.90 3.24 1.48
N PHE A 14 -4.63 4.05 2.25
CA PHE A 14 -4.42 4.19 3.68
C PHE A 14 -4.64 2.87 4.42
N ILE A 15 -5.74 2.16 4.12
CA ILE A 15 -6.07 0.85 4.72
C ILE A 15 -4.99 -0.19 4.39
N LEU A 16 -4.48 -0.19 3.16
CA LEU A 16 -3.39 -1.09 2.74
C LEU A 16 -2.08 -0.79 3.47
N CYS A 17 -1.67 0.48 3.56
CA CYS A 17 -0.47 0.89 4.30
C CYS A 17 -0.58 0.55 5.79
N PHE A 18 -1.76 0.70 6.39
CA PHE A 18 -2.00 0.39 7.79
C PHE A 18 -1.96 -1.13 8.06
N SER A 19 -2.60 -1.91 7.19
CA SER A 19 -2.53 -3.39 7.24
C SER A 19 -1.09 -3.89 7.05
N PHE A 20 -0.32 -3.24 6.16
CA PHE A 20 1.09 -3.53 5.97
C PHE A 20 1.92 -3.27 7.24
N THR A 21 1.70 -2.14 7.90
CA THR A 21 2.40 -1.78 9.14
C THR A 21 2.14 -2.80 10.24
N LEU A 22 0.87 -3.17 10.45
CA LEU A 22 0.49 -4.20 11.42
C LEU A 22 1.14 -5.55 11.09
N ASN A 23 1.06 -5.99 9.84
CA ASN A 23 1.59 -7.28 9.42
C ASN A 23 3.14 -7.32 9.46
N PHE A 24 3.81 -6.19 9.25
CA PHE A 24 5.26 -6.08 9.41
C PHE A 24 5.69 -6.19 10.88
N ILE A 25 4.95 -5.54 11.79
CA ILE A 25 5.19 -5.65 13.23
C ILE A 25 4.91 -7.08 13.71
N GLU A 26 3.85 -7.71 13.22
CA GLU A 26 3.48 -9.08 13.55
C GLU A 26 4.53 -10.09 13.02
N SER A 27 4.96 -9.97 11.76
CA SER A 27 6.04 -10.80 11.21
C SER A 27 7.38 -10.64 11.93
N LEU A 28 7.69 -9.44 12.43
CA LEU A 28 8.88 -9.23 13.28
C LEU A 28 8.75 -9.90 14.65
N HIS A 29 7.53 -9.96 15.19
CA HIS A 29 7.24 -10.58 16.48
C HIS A 29 7.24 -12.12 16.40
N GLU A 30 6.63 -12.67 15.35
CA GLU A 30 6.40 -14.11 15.21
C GLU A 30 7.63 -14.87 14.69
N GLY A 31 8.64 -14.18 14.14
CA GLY A 31 9.87 -14.79 13.61
C GLY A 31 9.65 -15.69 12.39
N ASP A 32 8.41 -15.75 11.88
CA ASP A 32 7.98 -16.67 10.85
C ASP A 32 8.24 -16.12 9.44
N LYS A 33 9.27 -16.68 8.82
CA LYS A 33 9.86 -16.16 7.57
C LYS A 33 8.90 -16.19 6.38
N ARG A 34 7.83 -17.00 6.44
CA ARG A 34 6.88 -17.17 5.32
C ARG A 34 5.91 -16.00 5.19
N VAL A 35 5.37 -15.51 6.30
CA VAL A 35 4.44 -14.38 6.33
C VAL A 35 5.18 -13.07 5.97
N ALA A 36 6.43 -12.94 6.42
CA ALA A 36 7.30 -11.81 6.08
C ALA A 36 7.53 -11.66 4.56
N VAL A 37 7.61 -12.77 3.82
CA VAL A 37 7.83 -12.74 2.36
C VAL A 37 6.55 -12.36 1.60
N GLN A 38 5.39 -12.87 2.00
CA GLN A 38 4.11 -12.43 1.41
C GLN A 38 3.85 -10.95 1.71
N SER A 39 4.14 -10.50 2.94
CA SER A 39 4.02 -9.10 3.33
C SER A 39 4.90 -8.18 2.47
N LYS A 40 6.14 -8.58 2.19
CA LYS A 40 7.06 -7.84 1.30
C LYS A 40 6.51 -7.69 -0.13
N ILE A 41 5.93 -8.74 -0.71
CA ILE A 41 5.39 -8.69 -2.07
C ILE A 41 4.20 -7.73 -2.14
N VAL A 42 3.28 -7.81 -1.17
CA VAL A 42 2.15 -6.90 -1.07
C VAL A 42 2.62 -5.45 -0.86
N ALA A 43 3.68 -5.24 -0.07
CA ALA A 43 4.29 -3.93 0.13
C ALA A 43 4.78 -3.29 -1.17
N ILE A 44 5.52 -4.07 -1.97
CA ILE A 44 6.07 -3.61 -3.25
C ILE A 44 4.93 -3.27 -4.21
N VAL A 45 3.88 -4.09 -4.25
CA VAL A 45 2.69 -3.84 -5.08
C VAL A 45 1.94 -2.58 -4.62
N CYS A 46 1.75 -2.41 -3.31
CA CYS A 46 1.08 -1.24 -2.73
C CYS A 46 1.87 0.05 -2.93
N LEU A 47 3.19 0.02 -2.73
CA LEU A 47 4.08 1.16 -3.01
C LEU A 47 4.08 1.49 -4.50
N GLY A 48 4.20 0.48 -5.37
CA GLY A 48 4.17 0.67 -6.82
C GLY A 48 2.87 1.31 -7.29
N LEU A 49 1.73 0.85 -6.80
CA LEU A 49 0.41 1.44 -7.09
C LEU A 49 0.31 2.88 -6.56
N SER A 50 0.74 3.13 -5.33
CA SER A 50 0.73 4.47 -4.74
C SER A 50 1.55 5.48 -5.55
N LEU A 51 2.77 5.07 -5.92
CA LEU A 51 3.71 5.90 -6.70
C LEU A 51 3.19 6.13 -8.12
N PHE A 52 2.59 5.10 -8.74
CA PHE A 52 1.96 5.21 -10.04
C PHE A 52 0.79 6.20 -10.04
N ILE A 53 -0.08 6.10 -9.03
CA ILE A 53 -1.22 7.03 -8.84
C ILE A 53 -0.73 8.46 -8.63
N LEU A 54 0.27 8.65 -7.77
CA LEU A 54 0.87 9.96 -7.49
C LEU A 54 1.45 10.59 -8.77
N LEU A 55 2.22 9.81 -9.52
CA LEU A 55 2.84 10.26 -10.77
C LEU A 55 1.80 10.56 -11.85
N PHE A 56 0.74 9.74 -11.94
CA PHE A 56 -0.34 9.94 -12.89
C PHE A 56 -1.11 11.24 -12.63
N ILE A 57 -1.37 11.56 -11.35
CA ILE A 57 -1.97 12.84 -10.93
C ILE A 57 -1.04 14.00 -11.26
N LEU A 58 0.24 13.90 -10.92
CA LEU A 58 1.23 14.96 -11.16
C LEU A 58 1.39 15.28 -12.66
N VAL A 59 1.31 14.27 -13.52
CA VAL A 59 1.45 14.43 -14.99
C VAL A 59 0.18 14.99 -15.64
N ASN A 60 -1.00 14.68 -15.09
CA ASN A 60 -2.28 15.13 -15.64
C ASN A 60 -2.77 16.46 -15.03
N PHE A 61 -2.02 17.05 -14.09
CA PHE A 61 -2.29 18.34 -13.48
C PHE A 61 -1.33 19.38 -14.03
#